data_AF-A0A9Q0NEH7-F1
#
_entry.id   AF-A0A9Q0NEH7-F1
#
_cell.length_a   1.000
_cell.length_b   1.000
_cell.length_c   1.000
_cell.angle_alpha   90.00
_cell.angle_beta   90.00
_cell.angle_gamma   90.00
#
_symmetry.space_group_name_H-M   'P 1'
#
loop_
_entity.id
_entity.type
_entity.pdbx_description
1 polymer ?
#
loop_
_entity_poly.entity_id
_entity_poly.type
_entity_poly.pdbx_seq_one_letter_code
_entity_poly.pdbx_strand_id
1 'polypeptide(L)'
;MIPMFLNIFIVNFLFTLLTAEATVQECGVVKYIEPQITGGNVTSRGEWPFIAALYYTDDQSFFCGGTIISQKHVLTAAHCVQQKNVGIKLVPEDVVVLLGAYNIDSKLERGVEQRDVAQIYIHPDWKVYHEKYDADIAIFLLGDSIVFTNYIRPVCLPTDDQPFNDVKGSIVGWGLAKNTTKRESIPRHAFTNALNDSYCYTTEEFIAAFSSTRTFCGGGDGSPNRGDSGGGFFVKSGSVWMQLGIISASLADSHGVVIPNTFSIYTNVKLFRNWITSILISEAGKAKVKLYCNYEFSSFYTCSVWESNVTDENVQVEAFTGTHQSGYDNVNVTQIWFWHGVVSSIPDGIGLKFQNLEKLLVGYDDRNLGLKSLKRSNFMDMPQLTLVQLHKNNIKTVKVDTLWEIPNLEFFHLTDGKLKVLPEKFFEKNTNLRIVRLNGNEIEYLPLDLFKHNPLIEEVNFKDNNLRSISTVFTGLTAVKVIDLHGNSCIDEGLDSTSQIRLSELQDLLWYQC
;
A
#
# COMPACT_ATOMS: atom_id res chain seq x y z
N MET A 1 51.89 26.11 54.77
CA MET A 1 50.46 26.43 54.96
C MET A 1 49.74 26.14 53.64
N ILE A 2 48.70 25.31 53.71
CA ILE A 2 47.71 24.86 52.69
C ILE A 2 47.03 26.08 51.98
N PRO A 3 46.32 26.03 50.81
CA PRO A 3 45.87 24.92 49.90
C PRO A 3 46.21 25.13 48.39
N MET A 4 46.21 24.13 47.49
CA MET A 4 45.13 23.27 46.92
C MET A 4 44.13 24.03 46.02
N PHE A 5 44.16 23.83 44.70
CA PHE A 5 42.99 23.69 43.79
C PHE A 5 43.47 23.18 42.41
N LEU A 6 43.07 21.95 42.09
CA LEU A 6 43.24 21.29 40.79
C LEU A 6 41.99 21.63 39.95
N ASN A 7 42.18 22.33 38.84
CA ASN A 7 41.09 22.66 37.91
C ASN A 7 40.64 21.41 37.15
N ILE A 8 39.44 20.93 37.44
CA ILE A 8 38.72 19.94 36.63
C ILE A 8 38.00 20.70 35.52
N PHE A 9 38.45 20.55 34.27
CA PHE A 9 37.67 20.94 33.09
C PHE A 9 36.60 19.87 32.85
N ILE A 10 35.37 20.12 33.31
CA ILE A 10 34.19 19.40 32.85
C ILE A 10 33.81 20.01 31.49
N VAL A 11 34.15 19.32 30.40
CA VAL A 11 33.58 19.61 29.09
C VAL A 11 32.13 19.12 29.12
N ASN A 12 31.19 20.04 29.35
CA ASN A 12 29.77 19.80 29.13
C ASN A 12 29.54 19.60 27.62
N PHE A 13 29.57 18.35 27.17
CA PHE A 13 29.01 17.96 25.88
C PHE A 13 27.49 17.99 26.02
N LEU A 14 26.90 19.14 25.72
CA LEU A 14 25.46 19.24 25.44
C LEU A 14 25.22 18.47 24.13
N PHE A 15 24.88 17.18 24.27
CA PHE A 15 24.19 16.44 23.23
C PHE A 15 22.81 17.07 23.06
N THR A 16 22.68 18.07 22.20
CA THR A 16 21.40 18.42 21.61
C THR A 16 21.03 17.25 20.70
N LEU A 17 20.21 16.32 21.21
CA LEU A 17 19.42 15.45 20.36
C LEU A 17 18.60 16.36 19.43
N LEU A 18 18.99 16.45 18.16
CA LEU A 18 18.03 16.76 17.11
C LEU A 18 17.06 15.57 17.06
N THR A 19 16.06 15.59 17.94
CA THR A 19 14.82 14.89 17.63
C THR A 19 14.25 15.60 16.41
N ALA A 20 14.26 14.94 15.26
CA ALA A 20 13.37 15.34 14.19
C ALA A 20 11.95 15.23 14.76
N GLU A 21 11.40 16.35 15.22
CA GLU A 21 9.98 16.45 15.52
C GLU A 21 9.26 16.10 14.22
N ALA A 22 8.68 14.90 14.17
CA ALA A 22 7.68 14.60 13.15
C ALA A 22 6.60 15.68 13.30
N THR A 23 6.58 16.65 12.39
CA THR A 23 5.59 17.72 12.39
C THR A 23 4.21 17.06 12.38
N VAL A 24 3.49 17.15 13.50
CA VAL A 24 2.11 16.65 13.59
C VAL A 24 1.32 17.33 12.48
N GLN A 25 0.80 16.54 11.56
CA GLN A 25 0.04 17.04 10.43
C GLN A 25 -1.24 17.71 10.94
N GLU A 26 -1.26 19.06 10.96
CA GLU A 26 -2.44 19.84 11.35
C GLU A 26 -3.56 19.70 10.29
N CYS A 27 -4.57 18.88 10.57
CA CYS A 27 -5.78 18.75 9.77
C CYS A 27 -6.89 19.71 10.21
N GLY A 28 -7.86 19.97 9.32
CA GLY A 28 -9.09 20.70 9.65
C GLY A 28 -8.92 22.19 9.97
N VAL A 29 -7.73 22.76 9.77
CA VAL A 29 -7.43 24.18 10.06
C VAL A 29 -7.61 25.05 8.83
N VAL A 30 -8.32 26.17 8.97
CA VAL A 30 -8.41 27.23 7.95
C VAL A 30 -7.52 28.39 8.40
N LYS A 31 -6.46 28.69 7.64
CA LYS A 31 -5.44 29.70 8.04
C LYS A 31 -5.70 31.09 7.44
N TYR A 32 -6.29 31.16 6.26
CA TYR A 32 -6.46 32.42 5.53
C TYR A 32 -7.71 32.37 4.66
N ILE A 33 -8.49 33.43 4.70
CA ILE A 33 -9.70 33.62 3.90
C ILE A 33 -9.53 34.94 3.16
N GLU A 34 -9.59 34.89 1.83
CA GLU A 34 -9.56 36.08 0.98
C GLU A 34 -11.00 36.49 0.66
N PRO A 35 -11.52 37.60 1.25
CA PRO A 35 -12.90 38.03 1.05
C PRO A 35 -13.14 38.38 -0.42
N GLN A 36 -14.22 37.87 -0.99
CA GLN A 36 -14.67 38.24 -2.34
C GLN A 36 -15.90 39.14 -2.26
N ILE A 37 -15.92 40.26 -2.99
CA ILE A 37 -17.07 41.17 -3.02
C ILE A 37 -18.02 40.74 -4.14
N THR A 38 -19.03 39.91 -3.84
CA THR A 38 -20.21 39.69 -4.71
C THR A 38 -21.40 39.11 -3.92
N GLY A 39 -22.63 39.49 -4.26
CA GLY A 39 -23.85 39.19 -3.51
C GLY A 39 -24.35 37.73 -3.56
N GLY A 40 -24.69 37.20 -2.38
CA GLY A 40 -25.29 35.87 -2.15
C GLY A 40 -24.38 34.89 -1.38
N ASN A 41 -24.90 33.72 -0.94
CA ASN A 41 -24.19 32.64 -0.22
C ASN A 41 -23.10 31.96 -1.09
N VAL A 42 -22.04 32.69 -1.43
CA VAL A 42 -20.84 32.22 -2.13
C VAL A 42 -19.73 32.03 -1.09
N THR A 43 -18.88 31.02 -1.25
CA THR A 43 -17.72 30.85 -0.35
C THR A 43 -16.67 31.93 -0.60
N SER A 44 -15.82 32.19 0.38
CA SER A 44 -14.61 32.98 0.17
C SER A 44 -13.45 32.08 -0.20
N ARG A 45 -12.49 32.61 -0.95
CA ARG A 45 -11.33 31.85 -1.38
C ARG A 45 -10.46 31.45 -0.18
N GLY A 46 -10.15 30.17 -0.07
CA GLY A 46 -9.43 29.60 1.09
C GLY A 46 -10.31 29.22 2.29
N GLU A 47 -11.61 29.47 2.24
CA GLU A 47 -12.54 29.09 3.32
C GLU A 47 -12.65 27.56 3.49
N TRP A 48 -12.51 26.83 2.38
CA TRP A 48 -12.63 25.36 2.33
C TRP A 48 -11.38 24.73 1.70
N PRO A 49 -10.21 24.79 2.36
CA PRO A 49 -8.93 24.42 1.74
C PRO A 49 -8.74 22.92 1.52
N PHE A 50 -9.71 22.10 1.94
CA PHE A 50 -9.68 20.65 1.85
C PHE A 50 -10.55 20.06 0.74
N ILE A 51 -11.33 20.87 0.01
CA ILE A 51 -12.10 20.36 -1.12
C ILE A 51 -11.18 20.13 -2.34
N ALA A 52 -11.48 19.08 -3.10
CA ALA A 52 -10.80 18.74 -4.33
C ALA A 52 -11.81 18.62 -5.47
N ALA A 53 -11.43 19.01 -6.67
CA ALA A 53 -12.24 18.85 -7.87
C ALA A 53 -11.67 17.71 -8.73
N LEU A 54 -12.53 16.78 -9.15
CA LEU A 54 -12.15 15.60 -9.91
C LEU A 54 -12.56 15.77 -11.37
N TYR A 55 -11.61 15.52 -12.27
CA TYR A 55 -11.72 15.78 -13.70
C TYR A 55 -11.36 14.55 -14.51
N TYR A 56 -12.07 14.33 -15.61
CA TYR A 56 -11.64 13.36 -16.62
C TYR A 56 -10.42 13.90 -17.37
N THR A 57 -9.44 13.05 -17.61
CA THR A 57 -8.19 13.43 -18.28
C THR A 57 -8.40 13.76 -19.77
N ASP A 58 -9.33 13.06 -20.43
CA ASP A 58 -9.54 13.12 -21.88
C ASP A 58 -10.14 14.45 -22.35
N ASP A 59 -11.22 14.91 -21.71
CA ASP A 59 -11.97 16.09 -22.11
C ASP A 59 -11.87 17.25 -21.10
N GLN A 60 -11.15 17.05 -19.99
CA GLN A 60 -11.03 18.00 -18.88
C GLN A 60 -12.39 18.45 -18.35
N SER A 61 -13.38 17.57 -18.34
CA SER A 61 -14.66 17.82 -17.70
C SER A 61 -14.66 17.39 -16.23
N PHE A 62 -15.16 18.26 -15.38
CA PHE A 62 -15.35 17.98 -13.96
C PHE A 62 -16.58 17.10 -13.76
N PHE A 63 -16.45 16.07 -12.94
CA PHE A 63 -17.51 15.08 -12.74
C PHE A 63 -17.89 14.84 -11.28
N CYS A 64 -16.96 15.03 -10.33
CA CYS A 64 -17.22 14.83 -8.90
C CYS A 64 -16.33 15.73 -8.03
N GLY A 65 -16.73 15.88 -6.76
CA GLY A 65 -15.89 16.41 -5.69
C GLY A 65 -15.07 15.33 -4.98
N GLY A 66 -14.14 15.80 -4.16
CA GLY A 66 -13.35 14.99 -3.25
C GLY A 66 -12.82 15.82 -2.08
N THR A 67 -12.06 15.19 -1.21
CA THR A 67 -11.56 15.79 0.03
C THR A 67 -10.15 15.36 0.37
N ILE A 68 -9.26 16.31 0.66
CA ILE A 68 -7.87 16.03 1.03
C ILE A 68 -7.86 15.48 2.46
N ILE A 69 -7.36 14.26 2.64
CA ILE A 69 -7.28 13.61 3.97
C ILE A 69 -5.82 13.37 4.44
N SER A 70 -4.85 13.50 3.54
CA SER A 70 -3.41 13.49 3.88
C SER A 70 -2.58 14.20 2.80
N GLN A 71 -1.24 14.13 2.87
CA GLN A 71 -0.35 14.67 1.84
C GLN A 71 -0.43 13.92 0.50
N LYS A 72 -1.04 12.73 0.46
CA LYS A 72 -1.08 11.90 -0.75
C LYS A 72 -2.46 11.33 -1.07
N HIS A 73 -3.46 11.64 -0.26
CA HIS A 73 -4.74 10.94 -0.33
C HIS A 73 -5.91 11.91 -0.43
N VAL A 74 -6.79 11.62 -1.41
CA VAL A 74 -8.07 12.29 -1.59
C VAL A 74 -9.18 11.27 -1.43
N LEU A 75 -10.12 11.57 -0.56
CA LEU A 75 -11.31 10.76 -0.27
C LEU A 75 -12.47 11.23 -1.15
N THR A 76 -13.19 10.29 -1.75
CA THR A 76 -14.37 10.53 -2.60
C THR A 76 -15.36 9.36 -2.53
N ALA A 77 -16.44 9.41 -3.31
CA ALA A 77 -17.42 8.33 -3.42
C ALA A 77 -16.97 7.25 -4.42
N ALA A 78 -17.32 6.00 -4.18
CA ALA A 78 -17.02 4.90 -5.09
C ALA A 78 -17.76 5.05 -6.42
N HIS A 79 -19.01 5.53 -6.41
CA HIS A 79 -19.81 5.69 -7.62
C HIS A 79 -19.21 6.70 -8.61
N CYS A 80 -18.39 7.65 -8.14
CA CYS A 80 -17.67 8.60 -8.99
C CYS A 80 -16.64 7.91 -9.88
N VAL A 81 -16.10 6.77 -9.46
CA VAL A 81 -15.06 6.02 -10.18
C VAL A 81 -15.49 4.64 -10.64
N GLN A 82 -16.60 4.14 -10.13
CA GLN A 82 -17.21 2.90 -10.57
C GLN A 82 -18.73 3.05 -10.62
N GLN A 83 -19.25 3.34 -11.82
CA GLN A 83 -20.64 3.72 -12.02
C GLN A 83 -21.61 2.62 -11.58
N LYS A 84 -22.62 3.02 -10.83
CA LYS A 84 -23.71 2.14 -10.40
C LYS A 84 -24.53 1.66 -11.60
N ASN A 85 -25.05 0.44 -11.55
CA ASN A 85 -25.82 -0.27 -12.59
C ASN A 85 -25.12 -0.52 -13.93
N VAL A 86 -24.04 0.22 -14.25
CA VAL A 86 -23.25 0.03 -15.47
C VAL A 86 -21.97 -0.75 -15.18
N GLY A 87 -21.31 -0.48 -14.06
CA GLY A 87 -20.09 -1.17 -13.63
C GLY A 87 -18.80 -0.66 -14.29
N ILE A 88 -18.87 0.38 -15.12
CA ILE A 88 -17.68 1.02 -15.72
C ILE A 88 -16.80 1.56 -14.60
N LYS A 89 -15.56 1.08 -14.56
CA LYS A 89 -14.54 1.45 -13.59
C LYS A 89 -13.46 2.28 -14.27
N LEU A 90 -13.20 3.47 -13.74
CA LEU A 90 -12.09 4.32 -14.16
C LEU A 90 -10.75 3.72 -13.71
N VAL A 91 -9.72 3.90 -14.53
CA VAL A 91 -8.32 3.65 -14.17
C VAL A 91 -7.64 4.97 -13.74
N PRO A 92 -6.50 4.93 -13.03
CA PRO A 92 -5.84 6.14 -12.54
C PRO A 92 -5.57 7.20 -13.63
N GLU A 93 -5.24 6.76 -14.85
CA GLU A 93 -4.93 7.64 -15.99
C GLU A 93 -6.15 8.43 -16.49
N ASP A 94 -7.38 7.95 -16.19
CA ASP A 94 -8.63 8.62 -16.60
C ASP A 94 -8.95 9.84 -15.72
N VAL A 95 -8.23 10.02 -14.60
CA VAL A 95 -8.60 10.99 -13.57
C VAL A 95 -7.44 11.92 -13.22
N VAL A 96 -7.76 13.21 -13.14
CA VAL A 96 -6.88 14.24 -12.59
C VAL A 96 -7.57 15.00 -11.46
N VAL A 97 -6.79 15.36 -10.44
CA VAL A 97 -7.27 16.05 -9.25
C VAL A 97 -6.77 17.48 -9.22
N LEU A 98 -7.70 18.43 -9.05
CA LEU A 98 -7.39 19.85 -8.89
C LEU A 98 -7.58 20.26 -7.42
N LEU A 99 -6.54 20.83 -6.82
CA LEU A 99 -6.47 21.20 -5.40
C LEU A 99 -6.32 22.72 -5.25
N GLY A 100 -6.97 23.31 -4.25
CA GLY A 100 -6.88 24.74 -3.96
C GLY A 100 -7.59 25.65 -4.97
N ALA A 101 -8.31 25.08 -5.93
CA ALA A 101 -9.12 25.80 -6.88
C ALA A 101 -10.29 26.50 -6.18
N TYR A 102 -10.53 27.76 -6.55
CA TYR A 102 -11.76 28.49 -6.20
C TYR A 102 -12.60 28.73 -7.46
N ASN A 103 -11.99 29.08 -8.59
CA ASN A 103 -12.67 29.10 -9.87
C ASN A 103 -12.19 27.93 -10.74
N ILE A 104 -13.02 26.90 -10.86
CA ILE A 104 -12.68 25.66 -11.58
C ILE A 104 -12.67 25.81 -13.11
N ASP A 105 -13.11 26.96 -13.64
CA ASP A 105 -12.96 27.32 -15.07
C ASP A 105 -11.66 28.10 -15.33
N SER A 106 -10.97 28.55 -14.28
CA SER A 106 -9.77 29.38 -14.38
C SER A 106 -8.50 28.54 -14.48
N LYS A 107 -7.84 28.58 -15.64
CA LYS A 107 -6.57 27.87 -15.87
C LYS A 107 -5.34 28.52 -15.20
N LEU A 108 -5.47 29.76 -14.72
CA LEU A 108 -4.34 30.58 -14.23
C LEU A 108 -4.53 31.03 -12.78
N GLU A 109 -5.42 30.37 -12.04
CA GLU A 109 -5.62 30.70 -10.64
C GLU A 109 -4.37 30.37 -9.79
N ARG A 110 -3.84 31.37 -9.08
CA ARG A 110 -2.58 31.22 -8.30
C ARG A 110 -2.74 30.28 -7.12
N GLY A 111 -1.83 29.31 -6.96
CA GLY A 111 -1.85 28.39 -5.82
C GLY A 111 -2.79 27.20 -6.01
N VAL A 112 -3.35 27.05 -7.22
CA VAL A 112 -4.02 25.82 -7.66
C VAL A 112 -2.96 24.81 -8.08
N GLU A 113 -3.15 23.57 -7.67
CA GLU A 113 -2.27 22.46 -8.01
C GLU A 113 -3.06 21.35 -8.71
N GLN A 114 -2.54 20.90 -9.84
CA GLN A 114 -3.02 19.70 -10.53
C GLN A 114 -2.18 18.50 -10.07
N ARG A 115 -2.83 17.35 -9.86
CA ARG A 115 -2.19 16.10 -9.44
C ARG A 115 -2.75 14.91 -10.20
N ASP A 116 -1.84 14.10 -10.71
CA ASP A 116 -2.17 12.80 -11.30
C ASP A 116 -2.50 11.79 -10.21
N VAL A 117 -3.37 10.83 -10.54
CA VAL A 117 -3.71 9.71 -9.67
C VAL A 117 -2.77 8.55 -9.98
N ALA A 118 -2.11 8.01 -8.96
CA ALA A 118 -1.29 6.80 -9.08
C ALA A 118 -2.10 5.52 -8.85
N GLN A 119 -3.09 5.57 -7.94
CA GLN A 119 -3.92 4.41 -7.63
C GLN A 119 -5.31 4.82 -7.14
N ILE A 120 -6.31 4.03 -7.51
CA ILE A 120 -7.70 4.17 -7.05
C ILE A 120 -8.06 2.97 -6.17
N TYR A 121 -8.30 3.24 -4.88
CA TYR A 121 -8.79 2.26 -3.91
C TYR A 121 -10.32 2.38 -3.77
N ILE A 122 -11.05 1.39 -4.29
CA ILE A 122 -12.50 1.28 -4.11
C ILE A 122 -12.77 0.32 -2.96
N HIS A 123 -13.69 0.66 -2.06
CA HIS A 123 -14.02 -0.24 -0.95
C HIS A 123 -14.55 -1.60 -1.48
N PRO A 124 -14.07 -2.74 -0.97
CA PRO A 124 -14.40 -4.08 -1.52
C PRO A 124 -15.89 -4.45 -1.40
N ASP A 125 -16.59 -3.83 -0.45
CA ASP A 125 -18.03 -4.03 -0.25
C ASP A 125 -18.90 -3.20 -1.20
N TRP A 126 -18.34 -2.27 -1.99
CA TRP A 126 -19.12 -1.53 -2.99
C TRP A 126 -19.67 -2.50 -4.05
N LYS A 127 -21.00 -2.60 -4.16
CA LYS A 127 -21.69 -3.48 -5.11
C LYS A 127 -22.45 -2.67 -6.14
N VAL A 128 -21.92 -2.63 -7.36
CA VAL A 128 -22.46 -1.81 -8.46
C VAL A 128 -23.89 -2.17 -8.90
N TYR A 129 -24.31 -3.43 -8.71
CA TYR A 129 -25.65 -3.91 -9.10
C TYR A 129 -26.61 -4.01 -7.91
N HIS A 130 -26.19 -3.60 -6.72
CA HIS A 130 -27.06 -3.57 -5.56
C HIS A 130 -27.70 -2.19 -5.43
N GLU A 131 -28.99 -2.13 -5.11
CA GLU A 131 -29.74 -0.87 -5.07
C GLU A 131 -29.17 0.10 -4.02
N LYS A 132 -28.86 -0.38 -2.82
CA LYS A 132 -28.31 0.44 -1.72
C LYS A 132 -26.94 1.04 -2.03
N TYR A 133 -26.71 2.28 -1.61
CA TYR A 133 -25.41 2.98 -1.70
C TYR A 133 -24.51 2.62 -0.51
N ASP A 134 -24.44 1.33 -0.19
CA ASP A 134 -23.59 0.83 0.89
C ASP A 134 -22.12 0.79 0.45
N ALA A 135 -21.21 1.16 1.35
CA ALA A 135 -19.78 1.29 1.08
C ALA A 135 -19.44 2.15 -0.16
N ASP A 136 -20.21 3.21 -0.38
CA ASP A 136 -19.94 4.19 -1.44
C ASP A 136 -18.78 5.13 -1.04
N ILE A 137 -17.57 4.59 -1.09
CA ILE A 137 -16.34 5.26 -0.67
C ILE A 137 -15.13 4.77 -1.49
N ALA A 138 -14.30 5.71 -1.92
CA ALA A 138 -13.05 5.45 -2.60
C ALA A 138 -11.95 6.43 -2.15
N ILE A 139 -10.69 6.02 -2.27
CA ILE A 139 -9.52 6.85 -1.99
C ILE A 139 -8.62 6.88 -3.22
N PHE A 140 -8.22 8.07 -3.63
CA PHE A 140 -7.15 8.27 -4.61
C PHE A 140 -5.82 8.41 -3.88
N LEU A 141 -4.83 7.65 -4.32
CA LEU A 141 -3.43 7.90 -4.06
C LEU A 141 -2.89 8.80 -5.18
N LEU A 142 -2.39 9.97 -4.82
CA LEU A 142 -1.79 10.91 -5.75
C LEU A 142 -0.35 10.51 -6.10
N GLY A 143 0.07 10.78 -7.34
CA GLY A 143 1.43 10.46 -7.81
C GLY A 143 2.52 11.16 -7.01
N ASP A 144 2.31 12.46 -6.73
CA ASP A 144 3.22 13.30 -5.95
C ASP A 144 2.57 13.82 -4.67
N SER A 145 3.40 14.04 -3.64
CA SER A 145 2.94 14.62 -2.37
C SER A 145 2.44 16.07 -2.56
N ILE A 146 1.41 16.41 -1.79
CA ILE A 146 0.85 17.75 -1.67
C ILE A 146 1.74 18.56 -0.73
N VAL A 147 2.11 19.76 -1.17
CA VAL A 147 2.68 20.79 -0.29
C VAL A 147 1.52 21.60 0.26
N PHE A 148 1.30 21.56 1.58
CA PHE A 148 0.19 22.31 2.17
C PHE A 148 0.46 23.81 2.13
N THR A 149 -0.57 24.54 1.72
CA THR A 149 -0.57 25.99 1.60
C THR A 149 -1.70 26.58 2.44
N ASN A 150 -2.00 27.86 2.23
CA ASN A 150 -3.19 28.49 2.78
C ASN A 150 -4.48 28.01 2.12
N TYR A 151 -4.40 27.54 0.87
CA TYR A 151 -5.56 27.14 0.06
C TYR A 151 -5.68 25.61 -0.10
N ILE A 152 -4.64 24.87 0.29
CA ILE A 152 -4.56 23.41 0.17
C ILE A 152 -4.17 22.82 1.53
N ARG A 153 -5.11 22.21 2.23
CA ARG A 153 -4.91 21.60 3.56
C ARG A 153 -5.79 20.37 3.72
N PRO A 154 -5.41 19.39 4.55
CA PRO A 154 -6.24 18.22 4.79
C PRO A 154 -7.37 18.53 5.78
N VAL A 155 -8.52 17.86 5.66
CA VAL A 155 -9.57 17.81 6.68
C VAL A 155 -9.29 16.71 7.70
N CYS A 156 -9.78 16.85 8.92
CA CYS A 156 -9.68 15.77 9.90
C CYS A 156 -10.72 14.67 9.63
N LEU A 157 -10.33 13.42 9.89
CA LEU A 157 -11.27 12.30 9.96
C LEU A 157 -11.98 12.31 11.32
N PRO A 158 -13.23 11.82 11.41
CA PRO A 158 -14.02 11.84 12.63
C PRO A 158 -13.39 10.93 13.69
N THR A 159 -13.57 11.25 14.97
CA THR A 159 -13.15 10.41 16.10
C THR A 159 -14.32 9.55 16.62
N ASP A 160 -14.01 8.56 17.46
CA ASP A 160 -15.02 7.59 17.92
C ASP A 160 -16.09 8.20 18.84
N ASP A 161 -15.77 9.33 19.47
CA ASP A 161 -16.64 10.14 20.30
C ASP A 161 -17.49 11.17 19.52
N GLN A 162 -17.28 11.32 18.21
CA GLN A 162 -18.08 12.30 17.46
C GLN A 162 -19.56 11.89 17.40
N PRO A 163 -20.48 12.81 17.78
CA PRO A 163 -21.90 12.59 17.63
C PRO A 163 -22.29 12.58 16.15
N PHE A 164 -23.29 11.78 15.81
CA PHE A 164 -23.80 11.65 14.44
C PHE A 164 -25.21 12.21 14.24
N ASN A 165 -26.02 12.21 15.30
CA ASN A 165 -27.41 12.65 15.21
C ASN A 165 -27.54 14.13 15.58
N ASP A 166 -28.39 14.84 14.84
CA ASP A 166 -28.75 16.25 15.04
C ASP A 166 -27.54 17.20 14.98
N VAL A 167 -26.53 16.82 14.19
CA VAL A 167 -25.34 17.63 13.98
C VAL A 167 -25.52 18.51 12.75
N LYS A 168 -25.45 19.83 12.97
CA LYS A 168 -25.41 20.80 11.87
C LYS A 168 -24.06 20.74 11.18
N GLY A 169 -24.06 20.42 9.90
CA GLY A 169 -22.89 20.38 9.04
C GLY A 169 -22.97 21.37 7.88
N SER A 170 -21.90 21.40 7.12
CA SER A 170 -21.75 22.17 5.89
C SER A 170 -21.39 21.23 4.75
N ILE A 171 -22.10 21.35 3.63
CA ILE A 171 -21.74 20.71 2.36
C ILE A 171 -21.20 21.79 1.43
N VAL A 172 -20.21 21.43 0.62
CA VAL A 172 -19.47 22.37 -0.22
C VAL A 172 -19.12 21.72 -1.54
N GLY A 173 -19.30 22.45 -2.64
CA GLY A 173 -18.92 21.98 -3.96
C GLY A 173 -19.28 22.95 -5.08
N TRP A 174 -19.07 22.46 -6.30
CA TRP A 174 -19.31 23.17 -7.57
C TRP A 174 -20.50 22.61 -8.34
N GLY A 175 -21.40 21.92 -7.64
CA GLY A 175 -22.57 21.32 -8.23
C GLY A 175 -23.50 22.34 -8.90
N LEU A 176 -24.48 21.81 -9.63
CA LEU A 176 -25.45 22.63 -10.34
C LEU A 176 -26.21 23.58 -9.41
N ALA A 177 -26.35 24.83 -9.85
CA ALA A 177 -27.15 25.81 -9.11
C ALA A 177 -28.63 25.39 -9.09
N LYS A 178 -29.33 25.75 -8.00
CA LYS A 178 -30.74 25.41 -7.78
C LYS A 178 -31.61 25.76 -8.99
N ASN A 179 -32.40 24.79 -9.47
CA ASN A 179 -33.32 24.92 -10.61
C ASN A 179 -32.64 25.29 -11.94
N THR A 180 -31.35 24.99 -12.11
CA THR A 180 -30.63 25.21 -13.38
C THR A 180 -29.87 23.97 -13.81
N THR A 181 -29.54 23.91 -15.10
CA THR A 181 -28.58 22.95 -15.66
C THR A 181 -27.16 23.53 -15.75
N LYS A 182 -26.94 24.75 -15.21
CA LYS A 182 -25.65 25.42 -15.26
C LYS A 182 -24.83 25.08 -14.02
N ARG A 183 -23.62 24.58 -14.25
CA ARG A 183 -22.62 24.37 -13.21
C ARG A 183 -22.11 25.72 -12.71
N GLU A 184 -21.83 25.78 -11.41
CA GLU A 184 -21.16 26.92 -10.81
C GLU A 184 -19.65 26.79 -11.00
N SER A 185 -18.99 27.87 -11.41
CA SER A 185 -17.53 27.91 -11.52
C SER A 185 -16.85 28.17 -10.17
N ILE A 186 -17.61 28.70 -9.21
CA ILE A 186 -17.16 29.06 -7.86
C ILE A 186 -17.90 28.20 -6.82
N PRO A 187 -17.24 27.66 -5.78
CA PRO A 187 -17.90 26.74 -4.88
C PRO A 187 -18.88 27.49 -3.98
N ARG A 188 -19.99 26.84 -3.71
CA ARG A 188 -21.00 27.29 -2.75
C ARG A 188 -20.98 26.36 -1.55
N HIS A 189 -21.33 26.91 -0.39
CA HIS A 189 -21.61 26.10 0.79
C HIS A 189 -23.09 26.19 1.15
N ALA A 190 -23.62 25.14 1.75
CA ALA A 190 -24.95 25.14 2.34
C ALA A 190 -24.93 24.40 3.68
N PHE A 191 -25.81 24.84 4.60
CA PHE A 191 -26.01 24.13 5.86
C PHE A 191 -26.99 22.99 5.68
N THR A 192 -26.71 21.87 6.32
CA THR A 192 -27.58 20.69 6.37
C THR A 192 -27.37 19.99 7.70
N ASN A 193 -28.37 19.24 8.18
CA ASN A 193 -28.28 18.53 9.44
C ASN A 193 -28.11 17.04 9.16
N ALA A 194 -27.21 16.38 9.87
CA ALA A 194 -27.20 14.93 9.97
C ALA A 194 -28.37 14.53 10.87
N LEU A 195 -29.31 13.76 10.33
CA LEU A 195 -30.56 13.44 10.99
C LEU A 195 -30.55 12.01 11.53
N ASN A 196 -31.46 11.75 12.47
CA ASN A 196 -31.69 10.38 12.92
C ASN A 196 -32.23 9.54 11.75
N ASP A 197 -31.56 8.42 11.46
CA ASP A 197 -31.94 7.43 10.47
C ASP A 197 -33.43 7.04 10.51
N SER A 198 -33.98 6.82 11.70
CA SER A 198 -35.40 6.47 11.86
C SER A 198 -36.33 7.56 11.33
N TYR A 199 -35.97 8.83 11.48
CA TYR A 199 -36.78 9.94 10.99
C TYR A 199 -36.80 9.98 9.46
N CYS A 200 -35.62 9.88 8.82
CA CYS A 200 -35.54 9.91 7.37
C CYS A 200 -36.20 8.70 6.71
N TYR A 201 -35.94 7.50 7.25
CA TYR A 201 -36.44 6.26 6.66
C TYR A 201 -37.96 6.10 6.79
N THR A 202 -38.58 6.74 7.78
CA THR A 202 -40.05 6.74 7.91
C THR A 202 -40.71 7.86 7.13
N THR A 203 -39.98 8.94 6.82
CA THR A 203 -40.52 10.09 6.09
C THR A 203 -40.43 9.90 4.58
N GLU A 204 -39.35 9.27 4.08
CA GLU A 204 -39.11 9.08 2.64
C GLU A 204 -38.67 7.65 2.32
N GLU A 205 -39.59 6.86 1.73
CA GLU A 205 -39.37 5.46 1.39
C GLU A 205 -38.18 5.25 0.43
N PHE A 206 -37.97 6.19 -0.50
CA PHE A 206 -36.80 6.18 -1.39
C PHE A 206 -35.50 6.22 -0.59
N ILE A 207 -35.39 7.14 0.37
CA ILE A 207 -34.18 7.28 1.18
C ILE A 207 -33.92 6.00 1.97
N ALA A 208 -34.98 5.37 2.51
CA ALA A 208 -34.86 4.08 3.19
C ALA A 208 -34.36 2.96 2.26
N ALA A 209 -34.90 2.86 1.04
CA ALA A 209 -34.57 1.81 0.08
C ALA A 209 -33.10 1.87 -0.37
N PHE A 210 -32.56 3.08 -0.53
CA PHE A 210 -31.20 3.30 -1.02
C PHE A 210 -30.13 3.41 0.08
N SER A 211 -30.54 3.48 1.36
CA SER A 211 -29.63 3.58 2.52
C SER A 211 -29.24 2.23 3.11
N SER A 212 -28.21 2.22 3.96
CA SER A 212 -27.67 1.07 4.68
C SER A 212 -27.31 1.44 6.13
N THR A 213 -26.90 0.45 6.92
CA THR A 213 -26.38 0.68 8.28
C THR A 213 -25.05 1.43 8.32
N ARG A 214 -24.41 1.66 7.16
CA ARG A 214 -23.17 2.42 7.01
C ARG A 214 -23.36 3.77 6.33
N THR A 215 -24.60 4.19 6.14
CA THR A 215 -24.96 5.54 5.66
C THR A 215 -25.69 6.30 6.75
N PHE A 216 -25.83 7.61 6.57
CA PHE A 216 -26.77 8.42 7.33
C PHE A 216 -27.48 9.37 6.36
N CYS A 217 -28.63 9.87 6.77
CA CYS A 217 -29.36 10.88 6.01
C CYS A 217 -29.05 12.29 6.51
N GLY A 218 -29.09 13.26 5.61
CA GLY A 218 -29.08 14.67 5.99
C GLY A 218 -30.11 15.48 5.23
N GLY A 219 -30.62 16.53 5.86
CA GLY A 219 -31.66 17.39 5.30
C GLY A 219 -31.76 18.73 6.03
N GLY A 220 -32.63 19.60 5.52
CA GLY A 220 -32.81 20.97 6.02
C GLY A 220 -32.67 22.00 4.90
N ASP A 221 -31.91 23.07 5.18
CA ASP A 221 -31.83 24.27 4.33
C ASP A 221 -30.99 24.09 3.04
N GLY A 222 -30.25 22.98 2.92
CA GLY A 222 -29.35 22.70 1.81
C GLY A 222 -29.37 21.23 1.37
N SER A 223 -29.32 21.02 0.06
CA SER A 223 -29.25 19.70 -0.58
C SER A 223 -28.10 19.71 -1.61
N PRO A 224 -27.23 18.67 -1.64
CA PRO A 224 -26.22 18.54 -2.67
C PRO A 224 -26.84 18.27 -4.04
N ASN A 225 -26.16 18.67 -5.11
CA ASN A 225 -26.64 18.49 -6.48
C ASN A 225 -25.59 17.77 -7.35
N ARG A 226 -25.93 17.53 -8.62
CA ARG A 226 -25.00 16.92 -9.57
C ARG A 226 -23.69 17.72 -9.61
N GLY A 227 -22.57 17.01 -9.45
CA GLY A 227 -21.22 17.60 -9.32
C GLY A 227 -20.72 17.69 -7.88
N ASP A 228 -21.60 17.71 -6.88
CA ASP A 228 -21.18 17.70 -5.46
C ASP A 228 -20.88 16.29 -4.93
N SER A 229 -21.30 15.25 -5.66
CA SER A 229 -21.02 13.84 -5.35
C SER A 229 -19.55 13.60 -5.05
N GLY A 230 -19.26 12.81 -4.01
CA GLY A 230 -17.90 12.57 -3.53
C GLY A 230 -17.31 13.68 -2.67
N GLY A 231 -17.93 14.86 -2.63
CA GLY A 231 -17.60 15.93 -1.68
C GLY A 231 -17.92 15.57 -0.23
N GLY A 232 -17.45 16.38 0.71
CA GLY A 232 -17.59 16.12 2.14
C GLY A 232 -18.82 16.76 2.79
N PHE A 233 -19.35 16.09 3.81
CA PHE A 233 -20.19 16.69 4.85
C PHE A 233 -19.28 17.05 6.03
N PHE A 234 -19.10 18.35 6.27
CA PHE A 234 -18.15 18.86 7.24
C PHE A 234 -18.82 19.38 8.50
N VAL A 235 -18.23 19.09 9.66
CA VAL A 235 -18.64 19.64 10.94
C VAL A 235 -17.45 20.30 11.61
N LYS A 236 -17.73 21.31 12.41
CA LYS A 236 -16.71 22.01 13.18
C LYS A 236 -16.75 21.49 14.62
N SER A 237 -15.63 20.95 15.10
CA SER A 237 -15.45 20.56 16.51
C SER A 237 -14.32 21.37 17.11
N GLY A 238 -14.67 22.28 18.03
CA GLY A 238 -13.74 23.29 18.50
C GLY A 238 -13.22 24.17 17.35
N SER A 239 -11.90 24.15 17.15
CA SER A 239 -11.22 24.92 16.10
C SER A 239 -10.95 24.16 14.81
N VAL A 240 -11.29 22.87 14.74
CA VAL A 240 -10.97 22.02 13.58
C VAL A 240 -12.22 21.55 12.84
N TRP A 241 -12.09 21.42 11.53
CA TRP A 241 -13.08 20.81 10.65
C TRP A 241 -12.84 19.31 10.51
N MET A 242 -13.91 18.53 10.65
CA MET A 242 -13.94 17.10 10.41
C MET A 242 -14.93 16.75 9.31
N GLN A 243 -14.64 15.69 8.56
CA GLN A 243 -15.54 15.15 7.56
C GLN A 243 -16.31 13.94 8.10
N LEU A 244 -17.58 14.12 8.44
CA LEU A 244 -18.42 13.03 8.94
C LEU A 244 -19.00 12.18 7.81
N GLY A 245 -19.22 12.78 6.65
CA GLY A 245 -19.88 12.13 5.53
C GLY A 245 -19.22 12.38 4.18
N ILE A 246 -19.53 11.50 3.24
CA ILE A 246 -19.27 11.68 1.80
C ILE A 246 -20.63 11.79 1.12
N ILE A 247 -20.82 12.80 0.28
CA ILE A 247 -22.04 13.00 -0.50
C ILE A 247 -22.18 11.82 -1.47
N SER A 248 -23.21 11.00 -1.29
CA SER A 248 -23.44 9.77 -2.06
C SER A 248 -24.61 9.91 -3.04
N ALA A 249 -25.82 10.16 -2.54
CA ALA A 249 -27.01 10.26 -3.38
C ALA A 249 -27.99 11.31 -2.86
N SER A 250 -28.78 11.89 -3.76
CA SER A 250 -29.83 12.86 -3.45
C SER A 250 -31.11 12.51 -4.19
N LEU A 251 -32.25 12.86 -3.61
CA LEU A 251 -33.54 12.66 -4.24
C LEU A 251 -33.70 13.61 -5.44
N ALA A 252 -34.06 13.07 -6.59
CA ALA A 252 -34.25 13.82 -7.83
C ALA A 252 -35.59 13.49 -8.48
N ASP A 253 -36.12 14.44 -9.26
CA ASP A 253 -37.35 14.25 -10.03
C ASP A 253 -37.14 13.34 -11.27
N SER A 254 -38.19 13.14 -12.06
CA SER A 254 -38.15 12.31 -13.28
C SER A 254 -37.19 12.81 -14.37
N HIS A 255 -36.75 14.07 -14.30
CA HIS A 255 -35.75 14.66 -15.19
C HIS A 255 -34.35 14.65 -14.55
N GLY A 256 -34.25 14.09 -13.35
CA GLY A 256 -33.03 13.99 -12.54
C GLY A 256 -32.55 15.35 -12.03
N VAL A 257 -33.46 16.29 -11.79
CA VAL A 257 -33.19 17.53 -11.06
C VAL A 257 -33.39 17.26 -9.57
N VAL A 258 -32.39 17.59 -8.74
CA VAL A 258 -32.49 17.38 -7.29
C VAL A 258 -33.63 18.19 -6.71
N ILE A 259 -34.48 17.53 -5.92
CA ILE A 259 -35.64 18.16 -5.29
C ILE A 259 -35.12 18.99 -4.11
N PRO A 260 -35.31 20.33 -4.10
CA PRO A 260 -34.78 21.17 -3.04
C PRO A 260 -35.39 20.84 -1.67
N ASN A 261 -34.62 21.05 -0.60
CA ASN A 261 -35.04 20.86 0.79
C ASN A 261 -35.49 19.42 1.12
N THR A 262 -34.97 18.44 0.38
CA THR A 262 -35.19 17.01 0.63
C THR A 262 -33.98 16.37 1.29
N PHE A 263 -34.15 15.12 1.72
CA PHE A 263 -33.07 14.35 2.31
C PHE A 263 -32.07 13.88 1.25
N SER A 264 -30.82 13.74 1.67
CA SER A 264 -29.73 13.13 0.90
C SER A 264 -29.03 12.07 1.73
N ILE A 265 -28.44 11.10 1.05
CA ILE A 265 -27.73 9.96 1.63
C ILE A 265 -26.25 10.28 1.63
N TYR A 266 -25.62 10.07 2.77
CA TYR A 266 -24.18 10.26 2.97
C TYR A 266 -23.56 8.96 3.44
N THR A 267 -22.38 8.62 2.92
CA THR A 267 -21.57 7.52 3.45
C THR A 267 -20.98 7.95 4.79
N ASN A 268 -21.14 7.14 5.85
CA ASN A 268 -20.67 7.46 7.19
C ASN A 268 -19.16 7.19 7.33
N VAL A 269 -18.33 8.23 7.25
CA VAL A 269 -16.86 8.12 7.25
C VAL A 269 -16.32 7.44 8.52
N LYS A 270 -16.98 7.64 9.67
CA LYS A 270 -16.56 7.04 10.95
C LYS A 270 -16.56 5.52 10.88
N LEU A 271 -17.55 4.92 10.22
CA LEU A 271 -17.66 3.47 10.09
C LEU A 271 -16.65 2.85 9.13
N PHE A 272 -15.98 3.67 8.30
CA PHE A 272 -14.92 3.23 7.39
C PHE A 272 -13.51 3.62 7.83
N ARG A 273 -13.33 4.21 9.04
CA ARG A 273 -12.01 4.66 9.52
C ARG A 273 -10.94 3.58 9.49
N ASN A 274 -11.28 2.34 9.85
CA ASN A 274 -10.32 1.24 9.84
C ASN A 274 -9.81 0.95 8.42
N TRP A 275 -10.69 0.98 7.43
CA TRP A 275 -10.33 0.81 6.03
C TRP A 275 -9.56 2.02 5.47
N ILE A 276 -9.97 3.24 5.81
CA ILE A 276 -9.23 4.45 5.44
C ILE A 276 -7.81 4.39 6.04
N THR A 277 -7.71 4.06 7.32
CA THR A 277 -6.44 3.98 8.06
C THR A 277 -5.56 2.86 7.51
N SER A 278 -6.11 1.70 7.13
CA SER A 278 -5.30 0.64 6.54
C SER A 278 -4.67 1.05 5.21
N ILE A 279 -5.36 1.86 4.39
CA ILE A 279 -4.80 2.45 3.16
C ILE A 279 -3.75 3.51 3.50
N LEU A 280 -4.04 4.43 4.42
CA LEU A 280 -3.09 5.46 4.82
C LEU A 280 -1.80 4.84 5.41
N ILE A 281 -1.91 3.76 6.20
CA ILE A 281 -0.78 3.01 6.76
C ILE A 281 -0.06 2.18 5.68
N SER A 282 -0.79 1.52 4.77
CA SER A 282 -0.14 0.74 3.71
C SER A 282 0.74 1.61 2.80
N GLU A 283 0.45 2.91 2.70
CA GLU A 283 1.28 3.90 2.02
C GLU A 283 2.30 4.58 2.95
N ALA A 284 1.95 4.82 4.22
CA ALA A 284 2.88 5.27 5.27
C ALA A 284 3.76 4.08 5.72
N GLY A 285 4.57 3.60 4.79
CA GLY A 285 5.24 2.33 4.89
C GLY A 285 5.76 1.85 3.54
N LYS A 286 5.82 2.71 2.53
CA LYS A 286 6.31 2.40 1.20
C LYS A 286 7.43 3.35 0.83
N ALA A 287 8.59 2.82 0.46
CA ALA A 287 9.76 3.61 0.08
C ALA A 287 10.16 3.35 -1.36
N LYS A 288 10.61 4.42 -2.02
CA LYS A 288 11.33 4.33 -3.29
C LYS A 288 12.80 4.07 -3.00
N VAL A 289 13.35 2.99 -3.54
CA VAL A 289 14.77 2.63 -3.38
C VAL A 289 15.53 3.04 -4.63
N LYS A 290 16.69 3.68 -4.47
CA LYS A 290 17.58 4.01 -5.58
C LYS A 290 18.46 2.82 -5.94
N LEU A 291 18.42 2.42 -7.20
CA LEU A 291 19.32 1.47 -7.84
C LEU A 291 20.39 2.22 -8.63
N TYR A 292 21.62 1.72 -8.55
CA TYR A 292 22.73 2.16 -9.36
C TYR A 292 23.12 1.00 -10.26
N CYS A 293 23.02 1.20 -11.58
CA CYS A 293 23.22 0.15 -12.56
C CYS A 293 24.48 0.38 -13.40
N ASN A 294 25.33 -0.64 -13.50
CA ASN A 294 26.59 -0.60 -14.23
C ASN A 294 27.01 -2.01 -14.70
N TYR A 295 28.05 -2.06 -15.55
CA TYR A 295 28.75 -3.31 -15.80
C TYR A 295 29.69 -3.63 -14.65
N GLU A 296 29.50 -4.81 -14.06
CA GLU A 296 30.48 -5.40 -13.17
C GLU A 296 31.35 -6.36 -13.97
N PHE A 297 32.67 -6.19 -13.86
CA PHE A 297 33.67 -7.11 -14.44
C PHE A 297 33.46 -7.44 -15.93
N SER A 298 32.89 -6.50 -16.71
CA SER A 298 32.65 -6.60 -18.17
C SER A 298 31.76 -7.77 -18.66
N SER A 299 31.09 -8.50 -17.76
CA SER A 299 30.42 -9.76 -18.13
C SER A 299 28.89 -9.75 -17.94
N PHE A 300 28.38 -8.91 -17.04
CA PHE A 300 26.94 -8.79 -16.78
C PHE A 300 26.59 -7.37 -16.34
N TYR A 301 25.39 -6.93 -16.73
CA TYR A 301 24.86 -5.63 -16.34
C TYR A 301 24.00 -5.80 -15.09
N THR A 302 24.40 -5.12 -14.02
CA THR A 302 23.83 -5.30 -12.69
C THR A 302 23.29 -3.99 -12.13
N CYS A 303 22.28 -4.08 -11.27
CA CYS A 303 21.82 -2.97 -10.45
C CYS A 303 22.01 -3.30 -8.98
N SER A 304 22.54 -2.35 -8.23
CA SER A 304 22.80 -2.50 -6.80
C SER A 304 22.15 -1.39 -5.99
N VAL A 305 21.63 -1.75 -4.82
CA VAL A 305 21.23 -0.79 -3.78
C VAL A 305 22.47 -0.47 -2.93
N TRP A 306 22.96 0.78 -2.97
CA TRP A 306 24.17 1.18 -2.21
C TRP A 306 23.86 2.05 -0.99
N GLU A 307 22.84 2.90 -1.09
CA GLU A 307 22.40 3.81 -0.03
C GLU A 307 20.86 3.91 -0.11
N SER A 308 20.17 3.34 0.87
CA SER A 308 18.74 3.59 1.04
C SER A 308 18.46 4.01 2.49
N ASN A 309 17.53 4.94 2.69
CA ASN A 309 17.14 5.42 4.02
C ASN A 309 16.00 4.57 4.63
N VAL A 310 15.76 3.35 4.13
CA VAL A 310 14.65 2.49 4.56
C VAL A 310 15.01 1.75 5.85
N THR A 311 15.29 2.49 6.91
CA THR A 311 15.74 1.94 8.21
C THR A 311 14.61 1.33 9.04
N ASP A 312 13.35 1.57 8.66
CA ASP A 312 12.17 1.06 9.35
C ASP A 312 11.78 -0.32 8.80
N GLU A 313 11.72 -1.29 9.70
CA GLU A 313 11.43 -2.69 9.44
C GLU A 313 10.00 -2.99 8.95
N ASN A 314 9.13 -1.99 8.95
CA ASN A 314 7.74 -2.07 8.45
C ASN A 314 7.57 -1.45 7.05
N VAL A 315 8.61 -0.80 6.53
CA VAL A 315 8.56 -0.13 5.22
C VAL A 315 8.83 -1.12 4.09
N GLN A 316 7.87 -1.28 3.19
CA GLN A 316 7.95 -2.02 1.94
C GLN A 316 8.66 -1.19 0.86
N VAL A 317 9.40 -1.85 -0.04
CA VAL A 317 9.91 -1.17 -1.24
C VAL A 317 8.79 -1.11 -2.28
N GLU A 318 8.38 0.10 -2.66
CA GLU A 318 7.28 0.36 -3.61
C GLU A 318 7.78 0.40 -5.06
N ALA A 319 8.90 1.09 -5.28
CA ALA A 319 9.46 1.24 -6.60
C ALA A 319 10.97 1.42 -6.53
N PHE A 320 11.64 0.91 -7.56
CA PHE A 320 13.02 1.27 -7.84
C PHE A 320 13.08 2.52 -8.71
N THR A 321 13.98 3.43 -8.37
CA THR A 321 14.40 4.58 -9.18
C THR A 321 15.90 4.46 -9.40
N GLY A 322 16.49 5.09 -10.41
CA GLY A 322 17.92 4.92 -10.65
C GLY A 322 18.38 5.47 -11.98
N THR A 323 19.69 5.36 -12.22
CA THR A 323 20.30 5.74 -13.50
C THR A 323 21.01 4.54 -14.10
N HIS A 324 20.85 4.38 -15.41
CA HIS A 324 21.60 3.43 -16.21
C HIS A 324 22.83 4.10 -16.84
N GLN A 325 23.82 3.29 -17.21
CA GLN A 325 24.85 3.71 -18.14
C GLN A 325 24.21 4.07 -19.49
N SER A 326 24.81 5.04 -20.20
CA SER A 326 24.31 5.47 -21.51
C SER A 326 24.16 4.29 -22.48
N GLY A 327 22.98 4.18 -23.10
CA GLY A 327 22.63 3.08 -24.03
C GLY A 327 22.03 1.84 -23.38
N TYR A 328 21.82 1.84 -22.06
CA TYR A 328 21.26 0.72 -21.30
C TYR A 328 19.97 1.10 -20.58
N ASP A 329 19.11 0.12 -20.35
CA ASP A 329 17.86 0.24 -19.60
C ASP A 329 17.61 -0.99 -18.71
N ASN A 330 16.40 -1.12 -18.17
CA ASN A 330 16.03 -2.22 -17.28
C ASN A 330 16.08 -3.59 -17.97
N VAL A 331 15.89 -3.67 -19.30
CA VAL A 331 15.91 -4.93 -20.05
C VAL A 331 17.32 -5.50 -20.11
N ASN A 332 18.35 -4.67 -19.98
CA ASN A 332 19.72 -5.15 -19.94
C ASN A 332 20.12 -5.76 -18.58
N VAL A 333 19.35 -5.52 -17.52
CA VAL A 333 19.70 -5.94 -16.16
C VAL A 333 19.51 -7.45 -16.01
N THR A 334 20.61 -8.14 -15.70
CA THR A 334 20.63 -9.59 -15.49
C THR A 334 20.78 -9.97 -14.03
N GLN A 335 21.26 -9.05 -13.19
CA GLN A 335 21.49 -9.32 -11.76
C GLN A 335 21.10 -8.11 -10.91
N ILE A 336 20.41 -8.36 -9.80
CA ILE A 336 20.11 -7.34 -8.80
C ILE A 336 20.70 -7.74 -7.46
N TRP A 337 21.46 -6.82 -6.88
CA TRP A 337 22.07 -6.98 -5.57
C TRP A 337 21.49 -5.99 -4.56
N PHE A 338 21.12 -6.53 -3.41
CA PHE A 338 20.76 -5.74 -2.25
C PHE A 338 21.95 -5.75 -1.27
N TRP A 339 22.89 -4.82 -1.51
CA TRP A 339 24.01 -4.55 -0.62
C TRP A 339 23.59 -3.68 0.56
N HIS A 340 24.21 -3.91 1.72
CA HIS A 340 24.06 -3.13 2.95
C HIS A 340 22.61 -2.99 3.46
N GLY A 341 22.30 -3.66 4.56
CA GLY A 341 21.49 -3.10 5.65
C GLY A 341 20.11 -2.48 5.49
N VAL A 342 19.35 -2.66 4.41
CA VAL A 342 18.14 -1.83 4.27
C VAL A 342 16.92 -2.44 3.58
N VAL A 343 16.76 -3.77 3.48
CA VAL A 343 15.57 -4.35 2.84
C VAL A 343 14.87 -5.39 3.72
N SER A 344 13.73 -4.99 4.29
CA SER A 344 12.81 -5.86 5.04
C SER A 344 11.84 -6.62 4.12
N SER A 345 11.67 -6.17 2.87
CA SER A 345 10.83 -6.81 1.84
C SER A 345 11.31 -6.58 0.40
N ILE A 346 11.10 -7.56 -0.47
CA ILE A 346 11.29 -7.41 -1.93
C ILE A 346 9.96 -6.88 -2.52
N PRO A 347 9.98 -5.95 -3.49
CA PRO A 347 8.75 -5.52 -4.16
C PRO A 347 8.03 -6.65 -4.89
N ASP A 348 6.71 -6.54 -4.98
CA ASP A 348 5.93 -7.41 -5.85
C ASP A 348 6.25 -7.11 -7.33
N GLY A 349 6.33 -8.16 -8.14
CA GLY A 349 6.44 -8.04 -9.59
C GLY A 349 7.70 -7.32 -10.08
N ILE A 350 8.81 -7.38 -9.35
CA ILE A 350 10.08 -6.77 -9.81
C ILE A 350 10.51 -7.31 -11.21
N GLY A 351 10.06 -8.51 -11.60
CA GLY A 351 10.25 -9.09 -12.94
C GLY A 351 9.57 -8.30 -14.07
N LEU A 352 8.44 -7.65 -13.80
CA LEU A 352 7.77 -6.77 -14.78
C LEU A 352 8.66 -5.59 -15.21
N LYS A 353 9.56 -5.15 -14.32
CA LYS A 353 10.52 -4.08 -14.61
C LYS A 353 11.80 -4.63 -15.24
N PHE A 354 12.34 -5.73 -14.71
CA PHE A 354 13.62 -6.30 -15.14
C PHE A 354 13.40 -7.67 -15.81
N GLN A 355 12.97 -7.63 -17.07
CA GLN A 355 12.45 -8.80 -17.80
C GLN A 355 13.51 -9.91 -18.05
N ASN A 356 14.80 -9.54 -18.05
CA ASN A 356 15.92 -10.47 -18.25
C ASN A 356 16.69 -10.75 -16.95
N LEU A 357 16.04 -10.57 -15.80
CA LEU A 357 16.68 -10.82 -14.51
C LEU A 357 16.96 -12.32 -14.32
N GLU A 358 18.23 -12.68 -14.17
CA GLU A 358 18.70 -14.05 -13.98
C GLU A 358 19.06 -14.33 -12.51
N LYS A 359 19.53 -13.32 -11.77
CA LYS A 359 20.01 -13.49 -10.39
C LYS A 359 19.46 -12.44 -9.45
N LEU A 360 18.90 -12.90 -8.33
CA LEU A 360 18.40 -12.06 -7.24
C LEU A 360 19.19 -12.36 -5.96
N LEU A 361 19.92 -11.36 -5.47
CA LEU A 361 20.95 -11.55 -4.44
C LEU A 361 20.71 -10.59 -3.26
N VAL A 362 20.46 -11.14 -2.08
CA VAL A 362 20.17 -10.40 -0.84
C VAL A 362 21.10 -10.85 0.28
N GLY A 363 21.68 -9.87 0.99
CA GLY A 363 22.22 -10.06 2.33
C GLY A 363 23.69 -10.44 2.46
N TYR A 364 24.58 -9.87 1.64
CA TYR A 364 26.03 -10.16 1.67
C TYR A 364 26.83 -9.53 2.83
N ASP A 365 26.24 -8.64 3.63
CA ASP A 365 26.91 -7.87 4.70
C ASP A 365 26.22 -8.06 6.06
N ASP A 366 26.96 -7.91 7.16
CA ASP A 366 26.53 -8.02 8.57
C ASP A 366 25.49 -6.96 8.97
N ARG A 367 25.30 -5.93 8.16
CA ARG A 367 24.36 -4.84 8.45
C ARG A 367 22.92 -5.12 8.03
N ASN A 368 22.63 -6.24 7.33
CA ASN A 368 21.30 -6.56 6.79
C ASN A 368 20.19 -6.54 7.86
N LEU A 369 19.09 -5.78 7.64
CA LEU A 369 17.89 -5.83 8.49
C LEU A 369 17.19 -7.19 8.45
N GLY A 370 17.49 -7.99 7.43
CA GLY A 370 16.97 -9.33 7.23
C GLY A 370 15.57 -9.32 6.65
N LEU A 371 15.42 -9.89 5.46
CA LEU A 371 14.13 -10.05 4.77
C LEU A 371 13.15 -10.82 5.67
N LYS A 372 11.92 -10.33 5.88
CA LYS A 372 10.97 -10.96 6.83
C LYS A 372 10.00 -11.93 6.19
N SER A 373 9.70 -11.74 4.91
CA SER A 373 8.73 -12.55 4.19
C SER A 373 9.16 -12.72 2.74
N LEU A 374 8.82 -13.87 2.20
CA LEU A 374 8.92 -14.17 0.78
C LEU A 374 7.55 -14.59 0.27
N LYS A 375 7.08 -13.98 -0.82
CA LYS A 375 5.76 -14.19 -1.40
C LYS A 375 5.88 -14.55 -2.87
N ARG A 376 4.92 -15.32 -3.39
CA ARG A 376 4.79 -15.60 -4.83
C ARG A 376 4.81 -14.33 -5.69
N SER A 377 4.14 -13.28 -5.21
CA SER A 377 4.09 -11.99 -5.88
C SER A 377 5.46 -11.34 -6.07
N ASN A 378 6.45 -11.64 -5.22
CA ASN A 378 7.81 -11.13 -5.38
C ASN A 378 8.51 -11.65 -6.65
N PHE A 379 8.05 -12.77 -7.20
CA PHE A 379 8.66 -13.47 -8.33
C PHE A 379 7.83 -13.44 -9.61
N MET A 380 6.72 -12.70 -9.65
CA MET A 380 5.91 -12.63 -10.87
C MET A 380 6.74 -12.10 -12.05
N ASP A 381 6.53 -12.73 -13.20
CA ASP A 381 7.15 -12.37 -14.48
C ASP A 381 8.68 -12.44 -14.47
N MET A 382 9.24 -13.44 -13.77
CA MET A 382 10.69 -13.72 -13.75
C MET A 382 11.06 -15.10 -14.32
N PRO A 383 10.62 -15.47 -15.54
CA PRO A 383 10.88 -16.81 -16.07
C PRO A 383 12.37 -17.10 -16.28
N GLN A 384 13.23 -16.08 -16.37
CA GLN A 384 14.69 -16.25 -16.59
C GLN A 384 15.49 -16.41 -15.29
N LEU A 385 14.85 -16.32 -14.12
CA LEU A 385 15.56 -16.35 -12.85
C LEU A 385 16.12 -17.75 -12.56
N THR A 386 17.45 -17.84 -12.51
CA THR A 386 18.18 -19.09 -12.27
C THR A 386 18.76 -19.17 -10.87
N LEU A 387 18.99 -18.03 -10.21
CA LEU A 387 19.54 -17.95 -8.86
C LEU A 387 18.72 -17.01 -7.97
N VAL A 388 18.24 -17.56 -6.85
CA VAL A 388 17.71 -16.80 -5.72
C VAL A 388 18.59 -17.05 -4.52
N GLN A 389 19.26 -15.99 -4.04
CA GLN A 389 20.07 -16.03 -2.83
C GLN A 389 19.58 -15.03 -1.79
N LEU A 390 19.21 -15.55 -0.63
CA LEU A 390 18.69 -14.81 0.51
C LEU A 390 19.49 -15.22 1.77
N HIS A 391 20.57 -14.50 2.06
CA HIS A 391 21.43 -14.72 3.22
C HIS A 391 21.08 -13.76 4.36
N LYS A 392 21.34 -14.15 5.62
CA LYS A 392 21.11 -13.32 6.82
C LYS A 392 19.71 -12.69 6.84
N ASN A 393 18.70 -13.55 6.78
CA ASN A 393 17.30 -13.15 6.65
C ASN A 393 16.51 -13.40 7.96
N ASN A 394 15.29 -12.88 8.03
CA ASN A 394 14.36 -13.06 9.16
C ASN A 394 13.09 -13.80 8.73
N ILE A 395 13.14 -14.58 7.65
CA ILE A 395 11.99 -15.33 7.13
C ILE A 395 11.69 -16.48 8.09
N LYS A 396 10.47 -16.48 8.64
CA LYS A 396 10.01 -17.54 9.57
C LYS A 396 9.24 -18.65 8.87
N THR A 397 8.49 -18.29 7.83
CA THR A 397 7.61 -19.19 7.07
C THR A 397 7.61 -18.82 5.59
N VAL A 398 7.34 -19.82 4.75
CA VAL A 398 7.12 -19.66 3.31
C VAL A 398 5.86 -20.41 2.89
N LYS A 399 5.20 -19.97 1.81
CA LYS A 399 4.00 -20.62 1.26
C LYS A 399 4.37 -21.59 0.16
N VAL A 400 3.55 -22.63 -0.04
CA VAL A 400 3.76 -23.67 -1.08
C VAL A 400 3.93 -23.11 -2.48
N ASP A 401 3.28 -21.99 -2.78
CA ASP A 401 3.24 -21.37 -4.11
C ASP A 401 4.32 -20.30 -4.33
N THR A 402 5.20 -20.07 -3.34
CA THR A 402 6.15 -18.96 -3.36
C THR A 402 7.08 -18.98 -4.58
N LEU A 403 7.53 -20.15 -5.03
CA LEU A 403 8.51 -20.29 -6.13
C LEU A 403 7.88 -20.69 -7.48
N TRP A 404 6.56 -20.66 -7.60
CA TRP A 404 5.87 -21.18 -8.81
C TRP A 404 6.10 -20.34 -10.06
N GLU A 405 6.42 -19.06 -9.91
CA GLU A 405 6.64 -18.13 -11.04
C GLU A 405 8.06 -18.20 -11.62
N ILE A 406 8.95 -19.02 -11.04
CA ILE A 406 10.36 -19.14 -11.42
C ILE A 406 10.73 -20.59 -11.76
N PRO A 407 10.13 -21.18 -12.81
CA PRO A 407 10.30 -22.61 -13.13
C PRO A 407 11.74 -22.98 -13.53
N ASN A 408 12.52 -22.02 -14.02
CA ASN A 408 13.91 -22.21 -14.45
C ASN A 408 14.95 -22.07 -13.33
N LEU A 409 14.50 -21.99 -12.06
CA LEU A 409 15.39 -21.86 -10.92
C LEU A 409 16.34 -23.07 -10.79
N GLU A 410 17.64 -22.81 -10.80
CA GLU A 410 18.71 -23.81 -10.65
C GLU A 410 19.32 -23.79 -9.25
N PHE A 411 19.43 -22.61 -8.65
CA PHE A 411 20.10 -22.38 -7.38
C PHE A 411 19.18 -21.65 -6.41
N PHE A 412 18.84 -22.30 -5.30
CA PHE A 412 18.03 -21.71 -4.25
C PHE A 412 18.79 -21.71 -2.93
N HIS A 413 19.19 -20.52 -2.47
CA HIS A 413 19.86 -20.32 -1.20
C HIS A 413 18.97 -19.46 -0.29
N LEU A 414 18.52 -20.04 0.82
CA LEU A 414 17.81 -19.34 1.89
C LEU A 414 18.52 -19.68 3.20
N THR A 415 19.57 -18.93 3.51
CA THR A 415 20.59 -19.30 4.52
C THR A 415 20.65 -18.30 5.66
N ASP A 416 21.10 -18.78 6.83
CA ASP A 416 21.34 -17.96 8.02
C ASP A 416 20.11 -17.13 8.40
N GLY A 417 19.01 -17.86 8.62
CA GLY A 417 17.66 -17.30 8.74
C GLY A 417 16.91 -17.79 9.97
N LYS A 418 15.57 -17.71 9.90
CA LYS A 418 14.64 -18.10 10.98
C LYS A 418 13.60 -19.10 10.52
N LEU A 419 13.83 -19.77 9.38
CA LEU A 419 12.86 -20.66 8.79
C LEU A 419 12.69 -21.90 9.68
N LYS A 420 11.46 -22.19 10.09
CA LYS A 420 11.16 -23.34 10.97
C LYS A 420 10.61 -24.56 10.24
N VAL A 421 9.93 -24.34 9.13
CA VAL A 421 9.22 -25.38 8.39
C VAL A 421 9.17 -25.03 6.91
N LEU A 422 9.30 -26.05 6.07
CA LEU A 422 9.00 -25.98 4.65
C LEU A 422 7.61 -26.60 4.39
N PRO A 423 6.78 -25.98 3.53
CA PRO A 423 5.53 -26.59 3.12
C PRO A 423 5.77 -27.79 2.19
N GLU A 424 4.84 -28.74 2.18
CA GLU A 424 4.83 -29.80 1.17
C GLU A 424 4.85 -29.20 -0.24
N LYS A 425 5.51 -29.88 -1.17
CA LYS A 425 5.57 -29.48 -2.60
C LYS A 425 6.17 -28.11 -2.88
N PHE A 426 6.90 -27.52 -1.94
CA PHE A 426 7.51 -26.20 -2.10
C PHE A 426 8.35 -26.05 -3.38
N PHE A 427 9.07 -27.12 -3.77
CA PHE A 427 9.92 -27.16 -4.96
C PHE A 427 9.29 -27.85 -6.18
N GLU A 428 8.00 -28.18 -6.16
CA GLU A 428 7.34 -29.01 -7.19
C GLU A 428 7.44 -28.42 -8.60
N LYS A 429 7.49 -27.09 -8.74
CA LYS A 429 7.55 -26.39 -10.03
C LYS A 429 8.98 -26.10 -10.51
N ASN A 430 9.99 -26.30 -9.68
CA ASN A 430 11.38 -25.93 -9.97
C ASN A 430 12.19 -27.17 -10.35
N THR A 431 11.83 -27.80 -11.46
CA THR A 431 12.40 -29.11 -11.89
C THR A 431 13.87 -29.03 -12.28
N ASN A 432 14.39 -27.82 -12.53
CA ASN A 432 15.78 -27.57 -12.90
C ASN A 432 16.70 -27.32 -11.69
N LEU A 433 16.20 -27.44 -10.46
CA LEU A 433 17.01 -27.23 -9.26
C LEU A 433 18.22 -28.18 -9.24
N ARG A 434 19.39 -27.59 -8.99
CA ARG A 434 20.69 -28.26 -8.86
C ARG A 434 21.26 -28.12 -7.46
N ILE A 435 21.10 -26.96 -6.84
CA ILE A 435 21.62 -26.70 -5.50
C ILE A 435 20.54 -26.06 -4.63
N VAL A 436 20.28 -26.68 -3.49
CA VAL A 436 19.38 -26.16 -2.45
C VAL A 436 20.15 -25.99 -1.15
N ARG A 437 20.29 -24.74 -0.70
CA ARG A 437 20.96 -24.40 0.57
C ARG A 437 19.99 -23.74 1.53
N LEU A 438 19.83 -24.38 2.68
CA LEU A 438 18.95 -24.00 3.77
C LEU A 438 19.69 -24.02 5.12
N ASN A 439 21.03 -23.96 5.08
CA ASN A 439 21.86 -24.00 6.27
C ASN A 439 21.67 -22.77 7.18
N GLY A 440 21.90 -22.95 8.48
CA GLY A 440 21.81 -21.86 9.46
C GLY A 440 20.38 -21.38 9.70
N ASN A 441 19.37 -22.24 9.55
CA ASN A 441 17.97 -21.93 9.88
C ASN A 441 17.53 -22.65 11.16
N GLU A 442 16.23 -22.66 11.45
CA GLU A 442 15.64 -23.28 12.63
C GLU A 442 14.73 -24.46 12.25
N ILE A 443 15.01 -25.14 11.12
CA ILE A 443 14.12 -26.17 10.57
C ILE A 443 14.10 -27.40 11.47
N GLU A 444 12.92 -27.79 11.95
CA GLU A 444 12.77 -28.94 12.86
C GLU A 444 12.39 -30.24 12.12
N TYR A 445 11.65 -30.13 11.02
CA TYR A 445 11.13 -31.25 10.24
C TYR A 445 11.09 -30.91 8.74
N LEU A 446 11.28 -31.92 7.91
CA LEU A 446 11.16 -31.82 6.46
C LEU A 446 9.94 -32.62 5.97
N PRO A 447 9.14 -32.09 5.03
CA PRO A 447 8.03 -32.83 4.44
C PRO A 447 8.49 -34.12 3.73
N LEU A 448 7.62 -35.13 3.75
CA LEU A 448 7.80 -36.34 2.95
C LEU A 448 7.87 -35.98 1.47
N ASP A 449 8.73 -36.68 0.72
CA ASP A 449 8.86 -36.53 -0.74
C ASP A 449 9.12 -35.09 -1.22
N LEU A 450 9.72 -34.23 -0.37
CA LEU A 450 9.95 -32.81 -0.66
C LEU A 450 10.64 -32.60 -2.03
N PHE A 451 11.58 -33.46 -2.40
CA PHE A 451 12.39 -33.36 -3.63
C PHE A 451 11.97 -34.33 -4.74
N LYS A 452 10.80 -34.97 -4.64
CA LYS A 452 10.34 -35.99 -5.59
C LYS A 452 10.33 -35.56 -7.06
N HIS A 453 10.14 -34.26 -7.32
CA HIS A 453 10.06 -33.69 -8.67
C HIS A 453 11.37 -32.98 -9.09
N ASN A 454 12.45 -33.14 -8.32
CA ASN A 454 13.70 -32.40 -8.52
C ASN A 454 14.90 -33.36 -8.71
N PRO A 455 14.88 -34.24 -9.74
CA PRO A 455 15.88 -35.30 -9.90
C PRO A 455 17.31 -34.77 -10.17
N LEU A 456 17.43 -33.53 -10.66
CA LEU A 456 18.69 -32.89 -11.04
C LEU A 456 19.47 -32.27 -9.87
N ILE A 457 18.94 -32.33 -8.64
CA ILE A 457 19.63 -31.78 -7.47
C ILE A 457 20.94 -32.54 -7.24
N GLU A 458 22.04 -31.80 -7.23
CA GLU A 458 23.41 -32.26 -6.98
C GLU A 458 23.84 -32.01 -5.52
N GLU A 459 23.36 -30.92 -4.90
CA GLU A 459 23.71 -30.54 -3.53
C GLU A 459 22.46 -30.13 -2.74
N VAL A 460 22.32 -30.70 -1.55
CA VAL A 460 21.35 -30.25 -0.54
C VAL A 460 22.09 -29.95 0.77
N ASN A 461 21.93 -28.72 1.27
CA ASN A 461 22.57 -28.31 2.51
C ASN A 461 21.52 -27.88 3.55
N PHE A 462 21.41 -28.66 4.63
CA PHE A 462 20.62 -28.36 5.83
C PHE A 462 21.49 -28.24 7.08
N LYS A 463 22.79 -27.98 6.93
CA LYS A 463 23.72 -27.79 8.04
C LYS A 463 23.21 -26.74 9.04
N ASP A 464 23.51 -26.90 10.32
CA ASP A 464 23.19 -25.97 11.40
C ASP A 464 21.69 -25.62 11.43
N ASN A 465 20.85 -26.66 11.56
CA ASN A 465 19.40 -26.58 11.73
C ASN A 465 18.96 -27.35 13.00
N ASN A 466 17.67 -27.52 13.22
CA ASN A 466 17.10 -28.23 14.38
C ASN A 466 16.45 -29.58 13.99
N LEU A 467 16.90 -30.20 12.90
CA LEU A 467 16.24 -31.40 12.37
C LEU A 467 16.23 -32.52 13.40
N ARG A 468 15.06 -33.13 13.58
CA ARG A 468 14.87 -34.25 14.53
C ARG A 468 14.73 -35.60 13.85
N SER A 469 14.32 -35.64 12.59
CA SER A 469 14.15 -36.88 11.82
C SER A 469 14.32 -36.60 10.33
N ILE A 470 14.91 -37.56 9.63
CA ILE A 470 15.02 -37.57 8.17
C ILE A 470 14.30 -38.83 7.65
N SER A 471 13.26 -38.63 6.84
CA SER A 471 12.45 -39.71 6.27
C SER A 471 12.64 -39.75 4.74
N THR A 472 11.58 -40.01 3.95
CA THR A 472 11.61 -40.14 2.47
C THR A 472 11.89 -38.83 1.72
N VAL A 473 12.39 -37.80 2.39
CA VAL A 473 12.61 -36.44 1.88
C VAL A 473 13.44 -36.43 0.58
N PHE A 474 14.46 -37.30 0.50
CA PHE A 474 15.41 -37.39 -0.62
C PHE A 474 14.98 -38.36 -1.73
N THR A 475 13.76 -38.90 -1.66
CA THR A 475 13.22 -39.79 -2.69
C THR A 475 13.14 -39.05 -4.03
N GLY A 476 13.60 -39.69 -5.10
CA GLY A 476 13.57 -39.14 -6.46
C GLY A 476 14.83 -38.35 -6.86
N LEU A 477 15.77 -38.11 -5.93
CA LEU A 477 17.07 -37.52 -6.26
C LEU A 477 17.97 -38.55 -6.96
N THR A 478 18.34 -38.28 -8.21
CA THR A 478 19.19 -39.19 -9.01
C THR A 478 20.57 -38.62 -9.31
N ALA A 479 20.75 -37.29 -9.19
CA ALA A 479 22.00 -36.59 -9.46
C ALA A 479 22.78 -36.17 -8.20
N VAL A 480 22.30 -36.54 -7.00
CA VAL A 480 22.84 -36.03 -5.73
C VAL A 480 24.29 -36.47 -5.50
N LYS A 481 25.13 -35.50 -5.14
CA LYS A 481 26.56 -35.66 -4.85
C LYS A 481 26.90 -35.29 -3.42
N VAL A 482 26.12 -34.40 -2.80
CA VAL A 482 26.39 -33.89 -1.45
C VAL A 482 25.07 -33.69 -0.72
N ILE A 483 24.98 -34.27 0.48
CA ILE A 483 23.93 -33.95 1.45
C ILE A 483 24.62 -33.56 2.76
N ASP A 484 24.52 -32.28 3.14
CA ASP A 484 25.13 -31.75 4.36
C ASP A 484 24.06 -31.56 5.45
N LEU A 485 24.18 -32.35 6.53
CA LEU A 485 23.25 -32.37 7.66
C LEU A 485 23.94 -32.04 9.00
N HIS A 486 25.21 -31.61 9.01
CA HIS A 486 25.93 -31.37 10.26
C HIS A 486 25.23 -30.35 11.16
N GLY A 487 25.44 -30.45 12.49
CA GLY A 487 24.91 -29.46 13.44
C GLY A 487 23.40 -29.56 13.66
N ASN A 488 22.79 -30.72 13.38
CA ASN A 488 21.38 -31.03 13.67
C ASN A 488 21.25 -32.02 14.84
N SER A 489 20.08 -32.09 15.49
CA SER A 489 19.82 -32.94 16.67
C SER A 489 19.15 -34.29 16.34
N CYS A 490 19.37 -34.85 15.15
CA CYS A 490 18.56 -35.93 14.59
C CYS A 490 18.50 -37.20 15.48
N ILE A 491 17.28 -37.74 15.65
CA ILE A 491 17.00 -39.07 16.21
C ILE A 491 16.61 -39.99 15.04
N ASP A 492 17.39 -41.05 14.85
CA ASP A 492 17.16 -42.09 13.85
C ASP A 492 16.04 -43.04 14.31
N GLU A 493 14.80 -42.72 13.96
CA GLU A 493 13.65 -43.62 14.15
C GLU A 493 12.84 -43.71 12.86
N GLY A 494 13.14 -44.71 12.03
CA GLY A 494 12.18 -45.23 11.04
C GLY A 494 12.35 -44.75 9.61
N LEU A 495 13.50 -45.05 8.99
CA LEU A 495 13.51 -45.31 7.55
C LEU A 495 13.02 -46.74 7.34
N ASP A 496 11.74 -46.85 7.01
CA ASP A 496 11.12 -48.12 6.64
C ASP A 496 11.93 -48.79 5.52
N SER A 497 12.20 -50.07 5.72
CA SER A 497 13.02 -50.98 4.90
C SER A 497 12.58 -51.14 3.44
N THR A 498 11.59 -50.36 3.01
CA THR A 498 10.92 -50.37 1.72
C THR A 498 11.28 -49.17 0.82
N SER A 499 11.96 -48.15 1.36
CA SER A 499 12.47 -47.02 0.56
C SER A 499 13.78 -47.40 -0.14
N GLN A 500 13.78 -47.39 -1.48
CA GLN A 500 14.84 -47.89 -2.37
C GLN A 500 16.16 -47.09 -2.36
N ILE A 501 16.41 -46.24 -1.36
CA ILE A 501 17.70 -45.58 -1.17
C ILE A 501 18.25 -46.07 0.16
N ARG A 502 19.08 -47.12 0.14
CA ARG A 502 19.74 -47.58 1.36
C ARG A 502 20.68 -46.47 1.84
N LEU A 503 20.59 -46.08 3.10
CA LEU A 503 21.55 -45.18 3.76
C LEU A 503 23.01 -45.59 3.54
N SER A 504 23.29 -46.88 3.30
CA SER A 504 24.62 -47.38 2.93
C SER A 504 25.16 -46.84 1.60
N GLU A 505 24.30 -46.44 0.66
CA GLU A 505 24.69 -45.83 -0.61
C GLU A 505 24.92 -44.31 -0.48
N LEU A 506 24.37 -43.70 0.58
CA LEU A 506 24.57 -42.30 0.91
C LEU A 506 25.71 -42.08 1.92
N GLN A 507 26.29 -43.13 2.52
CA GLN A 507 27.35 -43.01 3.54
C GLN A 507 28.58 -42.23 3.05
N ASP A 508 28.93 -42.31 1.77
CA ASP A 508 30.05 -41.55 1.18
C ASP A 508 29.67 -40.10 0.83
N LEU A 509 28.37 -39.80 0.76
CA LEU A 509 27.82 -38.48 0.41
C LEU A 509 27.33 -37.70 1.65
N LEU A 510 27.16 -38.41 2.76
CA LEU A 510 26.70 -37.93 4.05
C LEU A 510 27.89 -37.79 4.99
N TRP A 511 28.25 -36.54 5.27
CA TRP A 511 29.20 -36.25 6.30
C TRP A 511 28.43 -36.22 7.64
N TYR A 512 28.47 -37.34 8.37
CA TYR A 512 27.85 -37.45 9.69
C TYR A 512 28.82 -37.01 10.80
N GLN A 513 28.43 -35.98 11.53
CA GLN A 513 28.30 -36.09 12.98
C GLN A 513 26.86 -35.69 13.29
N CYS A 514 26.06 -36.63 13.80
CA CYS A 514 25.09 -36.22 14.81
C CYS A 514 25.87 -35.63 15.98
#